data_AF-A0A3E0HVI6-F1
#
_entry.id   AF-A0A3E0HVI6-F1
#
_cell.length_a   1.000
_cell.length_b   1.000
_cell.length_c   1.000
_cell.angle_alpha   90.00
_cell.angle_beta   90.00
_cell.angle_gamma   90.00
#
_symmetry.space_group_name_H-M   'P 1'
#
loop_
_entity.id
_entity.type
_entity.pdbx_description
1 polymer ?
#
loop_
_entity_poly.entity_id
_entity_poly.type
_entity_poly.pdbx_seq_one_letter_code
_entity_poly.pdbx_strand_id
1 'polypeptide(L)'
;MKYFYVSILSFFLLSCASIPSSTVTLTKEVIKEADNMHALNVSLINRLFDERKEKINLFIENKYTPTLLKKYEGLLPDSLDYKKELPNILNSIVPVINHKKDSLQSVLDSQRQDILNQLNSNYSEYNKATTSLQNLINSVVKVKTTESEALQAIDQLTGDKIDIKKVENTINNTIEKTGNTLNKLITIEKVITEK
;
A
#
# COMPACT_ATOMS: atom_id res chain seq x y z
N MET A 1 -10.77 44.84 6.30
CA MET A 1 -11.19 43.42 6.31
C MET A 1 -10.59 42.61 5.15
N LYS A 2 -10.80 42.98 3.88
CA LYS A 2 -10.27 42.25 2.70
C LYS A 2 -8.74 42.04 2.69
N TYR A 3 -7.96 43.04 3.11
CA TYR A 3 -6.49 42.98 3.14
C TYR A 3 -5.92 42.07 4.25
N PHE A 4 -6.68 41.81 5.32
CA PHE A 4 -6.26 40.93 6.42
C PHE A 4 -6.27 39.46 6.00
N TYR A 5 -7.29 39.04 5.22
CA TYR A 5 -7.38 37.69 4.66
C TYR A 5 -6.29 37.39 3.63
N VAL A 6 -5.88 38.40 2.83
CA VAL A 6 -4.78 38.26 1.86
C VAL A 6 -3.42 38.10 2.57
N SER A 7 -3.21 38.81 3.68
CA SER A 7 -1.98 38.70 4.48
C SER A 7 -1.85 37.36 5.21
N ILE A 8 -2.96 36.77 5.67
CA ILE A 8 -2.98 35.44 6.31
C ILE A 8 -2.72 34.33 5.29
N LEU A 9 -3.26 34.44 4.07
CA LEU A 9 -3.07 33.45 3.01
C LEU A 9 -1.60 33.40 2.52
N SER A 10 -0.91 34.55 2.50
CA SER A 10 0.54 34.61 2.21
C SER A 10 1.42 33.97 3.28
N PHE A 11 0.97 33.90 4.54
CA PHE A 11 1.75 33.30 5.62
C PHE A 11 1.78 31.76 5.55
N PHE A 12 0.73 31.13 5.00
CA PHE A 12 0.68 29.67 4.84
C PHE A 12 1.60 29.14 3.74
N LEU A 13 2.02 29.98 2.79
CA LEU A 13 2.92 29.58 1.70
C LEU A 13 4.40 29.59 2.08
N LEU A 14 4.76 30.10 3.27
CA LEU A 14 6.14 30.14 3.77
C LEU A 14 6.51 28.95 4.66
N SER A 15 5.58 28.03 4.94
CA SER A 15 5.83 26.83 5.76
C SER A 15 6.42 25.65 4.99
N CYS A 16 7.32 25.88 4.02
CA CYS A 16 8.18 24.83 3.49
C CYS A 16 9.24 24.48 4.55
N ALA A 17 8.82 23.78 5.60
CA ALA A 17 9.70 23.31 6.66
C ALA A 17 10.77 22.38 6.06
N SER A 18 12.03 22.65 6.40
CA SER A 18 13.15 21.78 6.10
C SER A 18 12.87 20.36 6.61
N ILE A 19 12.98 19.35 5.74
CA ILE A 19 12.84 17.95 6.17
C ILE A 19 14.01 17.60 7.11
N PRO A 20 13.77 17.26 8.38
CA PRO A 20 14.82 16.89 9.32
C PRO A 20 15.32 15.45 9.09
N SER A 21 16.52 15.15 9.58
CA SER A 21 17.10 13.79 9.49
C SER A 21 16.29 12.73 10.23
N SER A 22 15.53 13.09 11.27
CA SER A 22 14.61 12.21 11.98
C SER A 22 13.49 11.66 11.08
N THR A 23 13.12 12.38 10.01
CA THR A 23 12.16 11.90 9.01
C THR A 23 12.68 10.65 8.29
N VAL A 24 13.99 10.55 8.01
CA VAL A 24 14.60 9.35 7.41
C VAL A 24 14.33 8.11 8.26
N THR A 25 14.54 8.22 9.58
CA THR A 25 14.33 7.11 10.52
C THR A 25 12.86 6.78 10.67
N LEU A 26 12.00 7.79 10.83
CA LEU A 26 10.56 7.59 10.98
C LEU A 26 9.98 6.87 9.76
N THR A 27 10.32 7.29 8.55
CA THR A 27 9.81 6.67 7.32
C THR A 27 10.28 5.22 7.17
N LYS A 28 11.50 4.88 7.59
CA LYS A 28 11.97 3.48 7.65
C LYS A 28 11.14 2.62 8.61
N GLU A 29 10.83 3.13 9.81
CA GLU A 29 9.99 2.38 10.76
C GLU A 29 8.54 2.23 10.25
N VAL A 30 8.00 3.24 9.55
CA VAL A 30 6.68 3.13 8.91
C VAL A 30 6.67 2.06 7.81
N ILE A 31 7.72 1.98 6.99
CA ILE A 31 7.85 0.92 5.97
C ILE A 31 7.89 -0.44 6.65
N LYS A 32 8.73 -0.62 7.67
CA LYS A 32 8.84 -1.86 8.43
C LYS A 32 7.51 -2.30 9.06
N GLU A 33 6.74 -1.37 9.61
CA GLU A 33 5.41 -1.70 10.15
C GLU A 33 4.43 -2.13 9.05
N ALA A 34 4.50 -1.52 7.87
CA ALA A 34 3.70 -1.95 6.73
C ALA A 34 4.09 -3.36 6.24
N ASP A 35 5.37 -3.72 6.28
CA ASP A 35 5.85 -5.07 5.97
C ASP A 35 5.25 -6.10 6.96
N ASN A 36 5.25 -5.78 8.26
CA ASN A 36 4.61 -6.62 9.29
C ASN A 36 3.10 -6.75 9.04
N MET A 37 2.43 -5.64 8.73
CA MET A 37 0.99 -5.61 8.46
C MET A 37 0.64 -6.47 7.23
N HIS A 38 1.45 -6.44 6.18
CA HIS A 38 1.28 -7.30 5.02
C HIS A 38 1.37 -8.79 5.38
N ALA A 39 2.38 -9.18 6.16
CA ALA A 39 2.53 -10.56 6.63
C ALA A 39 1.35 -11.03 7.51
N LEU A 40 0.85 -10.15 8.38
CA LEU A 40 -0.34 -10.40 9.20
C LEU A 40 -1.58 -10.59 8.33
N ASN A 41 -1.79 -9.75 7.32
CA ASN A 41 -2.92 -9.85 6.40
C ASN A 41 -2.89 -11.15 5.60
N VAL A 42 -1.72 -11.57 5.10
CA VAL A 42 -1.55 -12.88 4.43
C VAL A 42 -1.94 -14.02 5.37
N SER A 43 -1.47 -13.98 6.63
CA SER A 43 -1.76 -15.01 7.63
C SER A 43 -3.26 -15.07 7.95
N LEU A 44 -3.91 -13.92 8.10
CA LEU A 44 -5.34 -13.81 8.35
C LEU A 44 -6.17 -14.37 7.19
N ILE A 45 -5.80 -14.04 5.95
CA ILE A 45 -6.47 -14.59 4.75
C ILE A 45 -6.35 -16.10 4.74
N ASN A 46 -5.14 -16.65 4.93
CA ASN A 46 -4.96 -18.10 4.96
C ASN A 46 -5.84 -18.75 6.03
N ARG A 47 -5.81 -18.22 7.25
CA ARG A 47 -6.62 -18.73 8.36
C ARG A 47 -8.12 -18.69 8.08
N LEU A 48 -8.61 -17.58 7.55
CA LEU A 48 -10.02 -17.42 7.18
C LEU A 48 -10.47 -18.47 6.16
N PHE A 49 -9.64 -18.71 5.14
CA PHE A 49 -9.94 -19.66 4.08
C PHE A 49 -9.83 -21.11 4.56
N ASP A 50 -8.90 -21.43 5.46
CA ASP A 50 -8.83 -22.74 6.11
C ASP A 50 -10.10 -23.02 6.94
N GLU A 51 -10.59 -22.04 7.70
CA GLU A 51 -11.84 -22.17 8.45
C GLU A 51 -13.07 -22.34 7.53
N ARG A 52 -13.07 -21.68 6.37
CA ARG A 52 -14.13 -21.88 5.36
C ARG A 52 -14.06 -23.27 4.73
N LYS A 53 -12.86 -23.78 4.47
CA LYS A 53 -12.65 -25.14 3.94
C LYS A 53 -13.18 -26.18 4.91
N GLU A 54 -12.97 -25.95 6.21
CA GLU A 54 -13.53 -26.83 7.24
C GLU A 54 -15.05 -26.77 7.31
N LYS A 55 -15.66 -25.58 7.17
CA LYS A 55 -17.12 -25.47 7.03
C LYS A 55 -17.67 -26.21 5.81
N ILE A 56 -16.92 -26.25 4.70
CA ILE A 56 -17.30 -27.07 3.53
C ILE A 56 -17.23 -28.55 3.88
N ASN A 57 -16.18 -29.01 4.57
CA ASN A 57 -16.07 -30.41 5.01
C ASN A 57 -17.28 -30.80 5.86
N LEU A 58 -17.58 -30.01 6.89
CA LEU A 58 -18.71 -30.23 7.79
C LEU A 58 -20.06 -30.20 7.04
N PHE A 59 -20.22 -29.32 6.05
CA PHE A 59 -21.42 -29.29 5.20
C PHE A 59 -21.53 -30.57 4.35
N ILE A 60 -20.43 -31.01 3.73
CA ILE A 60 -20.41 -32.22 2.90
C ILE A 60 -20.77 -33.44 3.74
N GLU A 61 -20.18 -33.56 4.92
CA GLU A 61 -20.36 -34.70 5.83
C GLU A 61 -21.75 -34.71 6.47
N ASN A 62 -22.18 -33.60 7.07
CA ASN A 62 -23.34 -33.61 7.95
C ASN A 62 -24.66 -33.26 7.24
N LYS A 63 -24.59 -32.67 6.03
CA LYS A 63 -25.80 -32.20 5.32
C LYS A 63 -25.90 -32.76 3.92
N TYR A 64 -24.88 -32.55 3.07
CA TYR A 64 -24.95 -32.95 1.67
C TYR A 64 -25.00 -34.47 1.52
N THR A 65 -24.07 -35.19 2.13
CA THR A 65 -23.98 -36.66 2.01
C THR A 65 -25.24 -37.36 2.51
N PRO A 66 -25.77 -37.07 3.72
CA PRO A 66 -27.00 -37.70 4.20
C PRO A 66 -28.22 -37.39 3.31
N THR A 67 -28.33 -36.14 2.83
CA THR A 67 -29.42 -35.74 1.93
C THR A 67 -29.34 -36.46 0.59
N LEU A 68 -28.13 -36.60 0.04
CA LEU A 68 -27.87 -37.31 -1.20
C LEU A 68 -28.23 -38.79 -1.04
N LEU A 69 -27.73 -39.45 0.00
CA LEU A 69 -28.01 -40.87 0.25
C LEU A 69 -29.51 -41.13 0.39
N LYS A 70 -30.25 -40.32 1.15
CA LYS A 70 -31.70 -40.44 1.27
C LYS A 70 -32.42 -40.29 -0.08
N LYS A 71 -31.94 -39.40 -0.95
CA LYS A 71 -32.48 -39.25 -2.30
C LYS A 71 -32.24 -40.51 -3.15
N TYR A 72 -31.04 -41.08 -3.10
CA TYR A 72 -30.72 -42.30 -3.84
C TYR A 72 -31.46 -43.52 -3.30
N GLU A 73 -31.60 -43.64 -1.98
CA GLU A 73 -32.37 -44.71 -1.32
C GLU A 73 -33.81 -44.77 -1.84
N GLY A 74 -34.48 -43.61 -1.96
CA GLY A 74 -35.84 -43.54 -2.51
C GLY A 74 -35.97 -43.86 -4.01
N LEU A 75 -34.86 -44.07 -4.72
CA LEU A 75 -34.83 -44.49 -6.13
C LEU A 75 -34.53 -46.00 -6.29
N LEU A 76 -34.20 -46.70 -5.20
CA LEU A 76 -33.87 -48.12 -5.25
C LEU A 76 -35.16 -48.96 -5.33
N PRO A 77 -35.18 -50.03 -6.14
CA PRO A 77 -36.32 -50.93 -6.20
C PRO A 77 -36.40 -51.82 -4.94
N ASP A 78 -37.62 -52.14 -4.51
CA ASP A 78 -37.86 -53.00 -3.33
C ASP A 78 -37.25 -54.40 -3.46
N SER A 79 -37.02 -54.86 -4.69
CA SER A 79 -36.44 -56.18 -5.01
C SER A 79 -34.91 -56.21 -5.02
N LEU A 80 -34.23 -55.15 -4.59
CA LEU A 80 -32.77 -55.02 -4.66
C LEU A 80 -32.05 -55.89 -3.62
N ASP A 81 -31.05 -56.67 -4.07
CA ASP A 81 -30.10 -57.32 -3.16
C ASP A 81 -28.98 -56.34 -2.76
N TYR A 82 -29.14 -55.72 -1.61
CA TYR A 82 -28.19 -54.75 -1.06
C TYR A 82 -26.78 -55.33 -0.88
N LYS A 83 -26.64 -56.61 -0.53
CA LYS A 83 -25.31 -57.18 -0.26
C LYS A 83 -24.51 -57.33 -1.56
N LYS A 84 -25.20 -57.63 -2.66
CA LYS A 84 -24.61 -57.73 -3.99
C LYS A 84 -24.34 -56.36 -4.62
N GLU A 85 -25.26 -55.42 -4.46
CA GLU A 85 -25.22 -54.14 -5.20
C GLU A 85 -24.55 -53.00 -4.43
N LEU A 86 -24.31 -53.13 -3.12
CA LEU A 86 -23.62 -52.11 -2.32
C LEU A 86 -22.29 -51.62 -2.94
N PRO A 87 -21.40 -52.49 -3.45
CA PRO A 87 -20.18 -52.03 -4.12
C PRO A 87 -20.47 -51.14 -5.33
N ASN A 88 -21.46 -51.48 -6.16
CA ASN A 88 -21.84 -50.70 -7.34
C ASN A 88 -22.46 -49.34 -6.95
N ILE A 89 -23.27 -49.33 -5.90
CA ILE A 89 -23.88 -48.12 -5.34
C ILE A 89 -22.79 -47.19 -4.80
N LEU A 90 -21.85 -47.70 -3.98
CA LEU A 90 -20.75 -46.90 -3.44
C LEU A 90 -19.84 -46.37 -4.55
N ASN A 91 -19.49 -47.20 -5.54
CA ASN A 91 -18.69 -46.79 -6.70
C ASN A 91 -19.36 -45.67 -7.51
N SER A 92 -20.69 -45.59 -7.49
CA SER A 92 -21.43 -44.54 -8.19
C SER A 92 -21.58 -43.26 -7.35
N ILE A 93 -21.82 -43.39 -6.04
CA ILE A 93 -22.14 -42.24 -5.17
C ILE A 93 -20.89 -41.55 -4.61
N VAL A 94 -19.85 -42.30 -4.23
CA VAL A 94 -18.63 -41.73 -3.64
C VAL A 94 -17.97 -40.70 -4.57
N PRO A 95 -17.81 -40.96 -5.89
CA PRO A 95 -17.28 -39.95 -6.81
C PRO A 95 -18.13 -38.68 -6.88
N VAL A 96 -19.45 -38.78 -6.80
CA VAL A 96 -20.35 -37.62 -6.82
C VAL A 96 -20.16 -36.75 -5.57
N ILE A 97 -19.98 -37.38 -4.40
CA ILE A 97 -19.69 -36.68 -3.14
C ILE A 97 -18.34 -35.98 -3.23
N ASN A 98 -17.30 -36.71 -3.64
CA ASN A 98 -15.94 -36.17 -3.76
C ASN A 98 -15.89 -35.03 -4.79
N HIS A 99 -16.49 -35.21 -5.97
CA HIS A 99 -16.55 -34.16 -6.98
C HIS A 99 -17.24 -32.90 -6.45
N LYS A 100 -18.32 -33.03 -5.68
CA LYS A 100 -18.97 -31.84 -5.09
C LYS A 100 -18.08 -31.15 -4.06
N LYS A 101 -17.40 -31.92 -3.20
CA LYS A 101 -16.43 -31.40 -2.23
C LYS A 101 -15.30 -30.66 -2.95
N ASP A 102 -14.66 -31.31 -3.92
CA ASP A 102 -13.53 -30.78 -4.67
C ASP A 102 -13.93 -29.54 -5.47
N SER A 103 -15.11 -29.54 -6.08
CA SER A 103 -15.65 -28.36 -6.76
C SER A 103 -15.80 -27.17 -5.82
N LEU A 104 -16.42 -27.35 -4.64
CA LEU A 104 -16.58 -26.27 -3.66
C LEU A 104 -15.23 -25.78 -3.12
N GLN A 105 -14.31 -26.70 -2.84
CA GLN A 105 -12.98 -26.35 -2.35
C GLN A 105 -12.15 -25.64 -3.42
N SER A 106 -12.23 -26.05 -4.69
CA SER A 106 -11.51 -25.42 -5.79
C SER A 106 -11.94 -23.96 -6.01
N VAL A 107 -13.24 -23.66 -5.89
CA VAL A 107 -13.75 -22.29 -5.94
C VAL A 107 -13.19 -21.46 -4.80
N LEU A 108 -13.18 -22.03 -3.58
CA LEU A 108 -12.65 -21.38 -2.40
C LEU A 108 -11.12 -21.14 -2.52
N ASP A 109 -10.38 -22.10 -3.07
CA ASP A 109 -8.95 -21.99 -3.33
C ASP A 109 -8.65 -20.92 -4.40
N SER A 110 -9.45 -20.85 -5.47
CA SER A 110 -9.33 -19.79 -6.49
C SER A 110 -9.54 -18.41 -5.87
N GLN A 111 -10.61 -18.23 -5.09
CA GLN A 111 -10.90 -16.96 -4.42
C GLN A 111 -9.78 -16.55 -3.44
N ARG A 112 -9.19 -17.52 -2.73
CA ARG A 112 -8.03 -17.26 -1.86
C ARG A 112 -6.86 -16.71 -2.68
N GLN A 113 -6.55 -17.37 -3.80
CA GLN A 113 -5.44 -16.95 -4.65
C GLN A 113 -5.67 -15.57 -5.26
N ASP A 114 -6.89 -15.27 -5.72
CA ASP A 114 -7.21 -13.95 -6.27
C ASP A 114 -6.99 -12.83 -5.24
N ILE A 115 -7.44 -13.04 -3.99
CA ILE A 115 -7.26 -12.07 -2.91
C ILE A 115 -5.79 -11.93 -2.52
N LEU A 116 -5.04 -13.05 -2.41
CA LEU A 116 -3.61 -13.00 -2.10
C LEU A 116 -2.82 -12.30 -3.20
N ASN A 117 -3.13 -12.58 -4.47
CA ASN A 117 -2.50 -11.93 -5.62
C ASN A 117 -2.76 -10.42 -5.60
N GLN A 118 -3.99 -10.00 -5.34
CA GLN A 118 -4.34 -8.59 -5.23
C GLN A 118 -3.62 -7.91 -4.05
N LEU A 119 -3.59 -8.56 -2.87
CA LEU A 119 -2.87 -8.06 -1.70
C LEU A 119 -1.36 -7.89 -1.99
N ASN A 120 -0.75 -8.89 -2.61
CA ASN A 120 0.67 -8.89 -2.96
C ASN A 120 0.99 -7.81 -4.00
N SER A 121 0.13 -7.61 -5.00
CA SER A 121 0.28 -6.56 -6.00
C SER A 121 0.22 -5.18 -5.35
N ASN A 122 -0.81 -4.92 -4.54
CA ASN A 122 -0.98 -3.64 -3.85
C ASN A 122 0.21 -3.34 -2.92
N TYR A 123 0.69 -4.35 -2.19
CA TYR A 123 1.86 -4.22 -1.33
C TYR A 123 3.14 -3.95 -2.12
N SER A 124 3.34 -4.59 -3.28
CA SER A 124 4.47 -4.33 -4.17
C SER A 124 4.49 -2.89 -4.66
N GLU A 125 3.33 -2.35 -5.06
CA GLU A 125 3.18 -0.95 -5.48
C GLU A 125 3.45 0.03 -4.34
N TYR A 126 2.85 -0.24 -3.17
CA TYR A 126 3.12 0.52 -1.95
C TYR A 126 4.61 0.55 -1.63
N ASN A 127 5.28 -0.60 -1.62
CA ASN A 127 6.70 -0.70 -1.28
C ASN A 127 7.61 0.04 -2.28
N LYS A 128 7.29 -0.02 -3.59
CA LYS A 128 7.99 0.77 -4.62
C LYS A 128 7.83 2.27 -4.36
N ALA A 129 6.61 2.72 -4.06
CA ALA A 129 6.32 4.12 -3.80
C ALA A 129 7.03 4.61 -2.52
N THR A 130 6.98 3.86 -1.43
CA THR A 130 7.62 4.23 -0.17
C THR A 130 9.14 4.17 -0.23
N THR A 131 9.71 3.21 -0.96
CA THR A 131 11.16 3.18 -1.24
C THR A 131 11.60 4.40 -2.05
N SER A 132 10.83 4.77 -3.08
CA SER A 132 11.10 5.98 -3.87
C SER A 132 11.02 7.24 -3.02
N LEU A 133 10.01 7.34 -2.16
CA LEU A 133 9.85 8.44 -1.20
C LEU A 133 11.00 8.49 -0.19
N GLN A 134 11.41 7.35 0.37
CA GLN A 134 12.53 7.24 1.29
C GLN A 134 13.83 7.72 0.62
N ASN A 135 14.06 7.36 -0.64
CA ASN A 135 15.22 7.83 -1.40
C ASN A 135 15.19 9.34 -1.61
N LEU A 136 14.04 9.93 -1.95
CA LEU A 136 13.88 11.38 -2.06
C LEU A 136 14.15 12.07 -0.71
N ILE A 137 13.61 11.55 0.39
CA ILE A 137 13.86 12.05 1.74
C ILE A 137 15.36 11.98 2.08
N ASN A 138 16.02 10.84 1.79
CA ASN A 138 17.46 10.68 1.99
C ASN A 138 18.27 11.72 1.19
N SER A 139 17.92 11.94 -0.09
CA SER A 139 18.60 12.90 -0.95
C SER A 139 18.43 14.33 -0.45
N VAL A 140 17.21 14.75 -0.10
CA VAL A 140 16.94 16.11 0.40
C VAL A 140 17.65 16.37 1.72
N VAL A 141 17.62 15.41 2.64
CA VAL A 141 18.34 15.53 3.93
C VAL A 141 19.85 15.60 3.68
N LYS A 142 20.41 14.74 2.82
CA LYS A 142 21.85 14.71 2.54
C LYS A 142 22.36 16.00 1.91
N VAL A 143 21.63 16.58 0.96
CA VAL A 143 22.01 17.86 0.34
C VAL A 143 22.09 18.95 1.40
N LYS A 144 21.10 19.04 2.30
CA LYS A 144 21.10 20.02 3.39
C LYS A 144 22.22 19.80 4.40
N THR A 145 22.54 18.55 4.73
CA THR A 145 23.66 18.27 5.64
C THR A 145 24.98 18.66 5.00
N THR A 146 25.20 18.33 3.72
CA THR A 146 26.44 18.69 3.01
C THR A 146 26.59 20.20 2.82
N GLU A 147 25.51 20.92 2.53
CA GLU A 147 25.50 22.38 2.49
C GLU A 147 25.88 22.97 3.86
N SER A 148 25.25 22.49 4.93
CA SER A 148 25.56 22.92 6.30
C SER A 148 27.02 22.61 6.68
N GLU A 149 27.54 21.44 6.32
CA GLU A 149 28.94 21.04 6.59
C GLU A 149 29.93 21.92 5.81
N ALA A 150 29.66 22.20 4.53
CA ALA A 150 30.49 23.07 3.71
C ALA A 150 30.51 24.50 4.25
N LEU A 151 29.35 25.05 4.64
CA LEU A 151 29.25 26.37 5.27
C LEU A 151 30.06 26.42 6.57
N GLN A 152 29.93 25.39 7.41
CA GLN A 152 30.64 25.31 8.68
C GLN A 152 32.16 25.18 8.48
N ALA A 153 32.61 24.44 7.45
CA ALA A 153 34.02 24.36 7.08
C ALA A 153 34.56 25.71 6.58
N ILE A 154 33.79 26.47 5.80
CA ILE A 154 34.18 27.80 5.34
C ILE A 154 34.24 28.80 6.51
N ASP A 155 33.27 28.78 7.43
CA ASP A 155 33.29 29.59 8.65
C ASP A 155 34.55 29.32 9.48
N GLN A 156 34.91 28.03 9.66
CA GLN A 156 36.13 27.61 10.35
C GLN A 156 37.41 28.09 9.64
N LEU A 157 37.46 28.01 8.31
CA LEU A 157 38.63 28.43 7.51
C LEU A 157 38.81 29.95 7.48
N THR A 158 37.72 30.72 7.60
CA THR A 158 37.77 32.20 7.62
C THR A 158 37.96 32.79 9.02
N GLY A 159 37.92 31.94 10.06
CA GLY A 159 38.14 32.32 11.45
C GLY A 159 37.06 33.28 11.98
N ASP A 160 35.80 33.03 11.65
CA ASP A 160 34.62 33.84 12.03
C ASP A 160 34.65 35.32 11.57
N LYS A 161 35.57 35.69 10.67
CA LYS A 161 35.66 37.07 10.13
C LYS A 161 34.62 37.37 9.07
N ILE A 162 34.06 36.34 8.44
CA ILE A 162 33.02 36.43 7.41
C ILE A 162 31.84 35.60 7.90
N ASP A 163 30.71 36.26 8.18
CA ASP A 163 29.45 35.58 8.50
C ASP A 163 28.82 35.08 7.19
N ILE A 164 29.27 33.90 6.74
CA ILE A 164 28.86 33.30 5.46
C ILE A 164 27.35 33.10 5.41
N LYS A 165 26.71 32.75 6.54
CA LYS A 165 25.25 32.62 6.65
C LYS A 165 24.52 33.92 6.33
N LYS A 166 25.08 35.06 6.71
CA LYS A 166 24.52 36.38 6.39
C LYS A 166 24.69 36.71 4.90
N VAL A 167 25.82 36.33 4.30
CA VAL A 167 26.07 36.49 2.87
C VAL A 167 25.13 35.61 2.05
N GLU A 168 25.00 34.34 2.42
CA GLU A 168 24.08 33.37 1.80
C GLU A 168 22.63 33.85 1.88
N ASN A 169 22.17 34.28 3.06
CA ASN A 169 20.83 34.86 3.23
C ASN A 169 20.62 36.10 2.35
N THR A 170 21.67 36.90 2.13
CA THR A 170 21.59 38.08 1.27
C THR A 170 21.48 37.68 -0.20
N ILE A 171 22.24 36.67 -0.62
CA ILE A 171 22.21 36.13 -1.98
C ILE A 171 20.86 35.48 -2.26
N ASN A 172 20.36 34.63 -1.37
CA ASN A 172 19.06 33.97 -1.51
C ASN A 172 17.92 35.00 -1.60
N ASN A 173 17.92 36.02 -0.72
CA ASN A 173 16.96 37.13 -0.81
C ASN A 173 17.08 37.92 -2.13
N THR A 174 18.28 38.02 -2.70
CA THR A 174 18.50 38.72 -3.97
C THR A 174 18.00 37.89 -5.16
N ILE A 175 18.24 36.57 -5.15
CA ILE A 175 17.73 35.65 -6.16
C ILE A 175 16.20 35.63 -6.14
N GLU A 176 15.57 35.54 -4.96
CA GLU A 176 14.12 35.58 -4.82
C GLU A 176 13.51 36.92 -5.29
N LYS A 177 14.10 38.06 -4.91
CA LYS A 177 13.66 39.38 -5.40
C LYS A 177 13.80 39.52 -6.91
N THR A 178 14.87 38.98 -7.47
CA THR A 178 15.13 39.01 -8.92
C THR A 178 14.12 38.14 -9.66
N GLY A 179 13.86 36.92 -9.17
CA GLY A 179 12.84 36.04 -9.72
C GLY A 179 11.44 36.65 -9.69
N ASN A 180 11.05 37.27 -8.57
CA ASN A 180 9.77 37.98 -8.47
C ASN A 180 9.68 39.20 -9.39
N THR A 181 10.78 39.92 -9.63
CA THR A 181 10.82 41.07 -10.53
C THR A 181 10.71 40.63 -11.99
N LEU A 182 11.42 39.57 -12.37
CA LEU A 182 11.31 38.95 -13.69
C LEU A 182 9.89 38.44 -13.96
N ASN A 183 9.26 37.79 -12.97
CA ASN A 183 7.90 37.28 -13.12
C ASN A 183 6.87 38.42 -13.29
N LYS A 184 7.05 39.54 -12.58
CA LYS A 184 6.24 40.76 -12.78
C LYS A 184 6.43 41.36 -14.18
N LEU A 185 7.66 41.39 -14.69
CA LEU A 185 7.96 41.89 -16.04
C LEU A 185 7.33 41.01 -17.13
N ILE A 186 7.42 39.68 -17.00
CA ILE A 186 6.78 38.72 -17.92
C ILE A 186 5.25 38.86 -17.90
N THR A 187 4.67 39.13 -16.72
CA THR A 187 3.21 39.36 -16.58
C THR A 187 2.78 40.68 -17.22
N ILE A 188 3.58 41.73 -17.09
CA ILE A 188 3.32 43.04 -17.73
C ILE A 188 3.47 42.94 -19.25
N GLU A 189 4.48 42.23 -19.75
CA GLU A 189 4.67 41.99 -21.19
C GLU A 189 3.45 41.29 -21.79
N LYS A 190 2.95 40.20 -21.17
CA LYS A 190 1.72 39.52 -21.63
C LYS A 190 0.50 40.45 -21.73
N VAL A 191 0.32 41.35 -20.76
CA VAL A 191 -0.81 42.30 -20.74
C VAL A 191 -0.69 43.37 -21.83
N ILE A 192 0.53 43.70 -22.26
CA ILE A 192 0.79 44.69 -23.32
C ILE A 192 0.65 44.05 -24.71
N THR A 193 1.02 42.77 -24.88
CA THR A 193 0.96 42.08 -26.17
C THR A 193 -0.42 41.49 -26.50
N GLU A 194 -1.33 41.38 -25.52
CA GLU A 194 -2.73 40.93 -25.69
C GLU A 194 -3.74 42.08 -25.91
N LYS A 195 -3.27 43.30 -26.24
CA LYS A 195 -4.11 44.43 -26.68
C LYS A 195 -3.90 44.73 -28.15
#